data_AF-A0A831SYW0-F1
#
_entry.id   AF-A0A831SYW0-F1
#
_cell.length_a   1.000
_cell.length_b   1.000
_cell.length_c   1.000
_cell.angle_alpha   90.00
_cell.angle_beta   90.00
_cell.angle_gamma   90.00
#
_symmetry.space_group_name_H-M   'P 1'
#
loop_
_entity.id
_entity.type
_entity.pdbx_description
1 polymer ?
#
loop_
_entity_poly.entity_id
_entity_poly.type
_entity_poly.pdbx_seq_one_letter_code
_entity_poly.pdbx_strand_id
1 'polypeptide(L)'
;MNRSMLKRLVAVTFAVGVAVVITSNSLFAYPPFLKQAQELGLKGAKDCTFCHTSPTGADGWNDRGQWLIKQKEERKAETIDVAWLKEYKPPKKGKKEDKPQKDQGKQEKKPTKSGN
;
A
#
# COMPACT_ATOMS: atom_id res chain seq x y z
N MET A 1 -20.03 27.36 41.42
CA MET A 1 -19.23 26.66 40.38
C MET A 1 -17.96 27.46 40.14
N ASN A 2 -16.80 26.92 40.53
CA ASN A 2 -15.58 27.72 40.69
C ASN A 2 -14.92 27.98 39.34
N ARG A 3 -14.64 29.25 39.02
CA ARG A 3 -13.97 29.65 37.76
C ARG A 3 -12.62 28.94 37.57
N SER A 4 -11.96 28.52 38.64
CA SER A 4 -10.74 27.69 38.57
C SER A 4 -11.02 26.24 38.15
N MET A 5 -12.15 25.65 38.54
CA MET A 5 -12.58 24.32 38.11
C MET A 5 -12.99 24.31 36.64
N LEU A 6 -13.70 25.35 36.17
CA LEU A 6 -14.09 25.47 34.76
C LEU A 6 -12.86 25.64 33.84
N LYS A 7 -11.86 26.41 34.27
CA LYS A 7 -10.58 26.57 33.54
C LYS A 7 -9.77 25.28 33.48
N ARG A 8 -9.76 24.49 34.57
CA ARG A 8 -9.08 23.18 34.61
C ARG A 8 -9.78 22.15 33.73
N LEU A 9 -11.11 22.13 33.69
CA LEU A 9 -11.88 21.26 32.80
C LEU A 9 -11.63 21.57 31.32
N VAL A 10 -11.65 22.86 30.93
CA VAL A 10 -11.37 23.28 29.55
C VAL A 10 -9.94 22.93 29.12
N ALA A 11 -8.95 23.12 30.01
CA ALA A 11 -7.55 22.78 29.73
C ALA A 11 -7.33 21.27 29.56
N VAL A 12 -7.99 20.43 30.36
CA VAL A 12 -7.91 18.97 30.25
C VAL A 12 -8.58 18.48 28.96
N THR A 13 -9.71 19.03 28.55
CA THR A 13 -10.35 18.67 27.27
C THR A 13 -9.55 19.10 26.05
N PHE A 14 -8.81 20.21 26.12
CA PHE A 14 -7.93 20.65 25.03
C PHE A 14 -6.69 19.77 24.89
N ALA A 15 -6.11 19.32 26.01
CA ALA A 15 -4.96 18.42 26.00
C ALA A 15 -5.29 17.03 25.44
N VAL A 16 -6.49 16.51 25.69
CA VAL A 16 -6.94 15.22 25.15
C VAL A 16 -7.32 15.32 23.66
N GLY A 17 -7.87 16.46 23.22
CA GLY A 17 -8.24 16.67 21.80
C GLY A 17 -7.05 16.74 20.85
N VAL A 18 -5.89 17.24 21.29
CA VAL A 18 -4.68 17.36 20.46
C VAL A 18 -3.95 16.02 20.28
N ALA A 19 -4.09 15.09 21.22
CA ALA A 19 -3.40 13.79 21.15
C ALA A 19 -3.97 12.82 20.09
N VAL A 20 -5.20 13.06 19.59
CA VAL A 20 -5.87 12.14 18.66
C VAL A 20 -5.59 12.45 17.18
N VAL A 21 -4.94 13.58 16.85
CA VAL A 21 -4.79 14.05 15.46
C VAL A 21 -3.53 13.51 14.74
N ILE A 22 -2.64 12.77 15.42
CA ILE A 22 -1.29 12.46 14.89
C ILE A 22 -1.24 11.19 14.01
N THR A 23 -2.30 10.40 13.85
CA THR A 23 -2.25 9.18 13.00
C THR A 23 -2.76 9.42 11.57
N SER A 24 -2.43 10.58 10.99
CA SER A 24 -2.61 10.78 9.54
C SER A 24 -1.42 10.16 8.81
N ASN A 25 -1.40 8.82 8.69
CA ASN A 25 -0.46 8.15 7.81
C ASN A 25 -0.69 8.67 6.39
N SER A 26 0.28 9.41 5.87
CA SER A 26 0.20 9.98 4.53
C SER A 26 0.14 8.83 3.51
N LEU A 27 -1.05 8.56 3.00
CA LEU A 27 -1.29 7.70 1.84
C LEU A 27 -0.89 8.45 0.57
N PHE A 28 0.36 8.91 0.50
CA PHE A 28 0.90 9.46 -0.74
C PHE A 28 1.18 8.31 -1.69
N ALA A 29 0.57 8.39 -2.87
CA ALA A 29 0.61 7.45 -3.98
C ALA A 29 2.00 7.34 -4.66
N TYR A 30 3.09 7.46 -3.90
CA TYR A 30 4.34 6.80 -4.27
C TYR A 30 4.19 5.36 -3.79
N PRO A 31 4.12 4.34 -4.68
CA PRO A 31 3.87 2.98 -4.23
C PRO A 31 5.00 2.62 -3.24
N PRO A 32 4.67 2.38 -1.95
CA PRO A 32 5.67 2.22 -0.90
C PRO A 32 6.69 1.14 -1.27
N PHE A 33 6.27 0.20 -2.11
CA PHE A 33 7.04 -0.93 -2.57
C PHE A 33 8.33 -0.61 -3.33
N LEU A 34 8.37 0.42 -4.20
CA LEU A 34 9.62 0.72 -4.93
C LEU A 34 10.68 1.30 -3.99
N LYS A 35 10.26 2.23 -3.11
CA LYS A 35 11.13 2.80 -2.08
C LYS A 35 11.62 1.72 -1.12
N GLN A 36 10.72 0.84 -0.67
CA GLN A 36 11.07 -0.32 0.16
C GLN A 36 12.07 -1.24 -0.55
N ALA A 37 11.88 -1.51 -1.85
CA ALA A 37 12.83 -2.32 -2.62
C ALA A 37 14.23 -1.70 -2.67
N GLN A 38 14.30 -0.37 -2.82
CA GLN A 38 15.56 0.38 -2.82
C GLN A 38 16.23 0.36 -1.44
N GLU A 39 15.47 0.59 -0.37
CA GLU A 39 15.95 0.55 1.01
C GLU A 39 16.45 -0.85 1.41
N LEU A 40 15.82 -1.90 0.89
CA LEU A 40 16.27 -3.28 1.04
C LEU A 40 17.51 -3.62 0.18
N GLY A 41 17.99 -2.70 -0.66
CA GLY A 41 19.14 -2.89 -1.52
C GLY A 41 18.92 -3.90 -2.65
N LEU A 42 17.67 -4.09 -3.09
CA LEU A 42 17.36 -5.03 -4.18
C LEU A 42 17.95 -4.54 -5.50
N LYS A 43 18.83 -5.35 -6.08
CA LYS A 43 19.48 -5.04 -7.36
C LYS A 43 18.44 -4.86 -8.46
N GLY A 44 18.46 -3.69 -9.11
CA GLY A 44 17.57 -3.36 -10.23
C GLY A 44 16.29 -2.62 -9.84
N ALA A 45 16.04 -2.35 -8.55
CA ALA A 45 14.91 -1.54 -8.09
C ALA A 45 15.11 -0.04 -8.41
N LYS A 46 14.95 0.33 -9.67
CA LYS A 46 15.18 1.72 -10.14
C LYS A 46 13.88 2.47 -10.46
N ASP A 47 12.90 1.75 -10.97
CA ASP A 47 11.67 2.33 -11.52
C ASP A 47 10.52 1.30 -11.48
N CYS A 48 9.35 1.71 -11.98
CA CYS A 48 8.13 0.90 -12.02
C CYS A 48 8.33 -0.43 -12.75
N THR A 49 9.22 -0.51 -13.73
CA THR A 49 9.50 -1.75 -14.49
C THR A 49 10.18 -2.82 -13.64
N PHE A 50 10.59 -2.48 -12.42
CA PHE A 50 11.03 -3.47 -11.45
C PHE A 50 9.92 -4.49 -11.15
N CYS A 51 8.65 -4.09 -11.06
CA CYS A 51 7.53 -5.04 -10.87
C CYS A 51 6.55 -5.07 -12.06
N HIS A 52 6.51 -4.01 -12.86
CA HIS A 52 5.63 -3.91 -14.01
C HIS A 52 6.33 -4.29 -15.32
N THR A 53 5.54 -4.59 -16.33
CA THR A 53 6.01 -4.79 -17.71
C THR A 53 6.28 -3.46 -18.42
N SER A 54 5.67 -2.37 -17.96
CA SER A 54 5.85 -1.02 -18.51
C SER A 54 6.02 0.04 -17.43
N PRO A 55 6.67 1.18 -17.73
CA PRO A 55 6.93 2.22 -16.74
C PRO A 55 5.65 2.89 -16.22
N THR A 56 4.55 2.83 -16.98
CA THR A 56 3.24 3.33 -16.57
C THR A 56 2.48 2.34 -15.68
N GLY A 57 2.90 1.07 -15.63
CA GLY A 57 2.22 0.00 -14.89
C GLY A 57 0.92 -0.51 -15.54
N ALA A 58 0.49 0.08 -16.66
CA ALA A 58 -0.77 -0.22 -17.32
C ALA A 58 -0.79 -1.62 -17.95
N ASP A 59 0.37 -2.11 -18.40
CA ASP A 59 0.51 -3.39 -19.09
C ASP A 59 0.62 -4.59 -18.15
N GLY A 60 0.39 -4.36 -16.85
CA GLY A 60 0.36 -5.38 -15.81
C GLY A 60 1.71 -5.66 -15.17
N TRP A 61 1.85 -6.88 -14.65
CA TRP A 61 2.97 -7.32 -13.82
C TRP A 61 3.93 -8.22 -14.60
N ASN A 62 5.23 -8.00 -14.40
CA ASN A 62 6.25 -8.93 -14.86
C ASN A 62 6.31 -10.17 -13.94
N ASP A 63 7.16 -11.16 -14.26
CA ASP A 63 7.29 -12.41 -13.50
C ASP A 63 7.52 -12.17 -11.99
N ARG A 64 8.30 -11.14 -11.66
CA ARG A 64 8.59 -10.76 -10.27
C ARG A 64 7.35 -10.22 -9.57
N GLY A 65 6.61 -9.33 -10.22
CA GLY A 65 5.36 -8.77 -9.69
C GLY A 65 4.29 -9.84 -9.50
N GLN A 66 4.15 -10.75 -10.46
CA GLN A 66 3.23 -11.89 -10.36
C GLN A 66 3.61 -12.83 -9.23
N TRP A 67 4.91 -13.11 -9.06
CA TRP A 67 5.40 -13.93 -7.96
C TRP A 67 5.05 -13.32 -6.59
N LEU A 68 5.20 -12.01 -6.41
CA LEU A 68 4.82 -11.34 -5.15
C LEU A 68 3.33 -11.41 -4.85
N ILE A 69 2.48 -11.27 -5.87
CA ILE A 69 1.02 -11.42 -5.72
C ILE A 69 0.68 -12.84 -5.26
N LYS A 70 1.30 -13.85 -5.90
CA LYS A 70 1.13 -15.26 -5.49
C LYS A 70 1.60 -15.49 -4.06
N GLN A 71 2.74 -14.92 -3.66
CA GLN A 71 3.23 -15.03 -2.28
C GLN A 71 2.28 -14.42 -1.25
N LYS A 72 1.63 -13.30 -1.58
CA LYS A 72 0.60 -12.72 -0.71
C LYS A 72 -0.52 -13.72 -0.43
N GLU A 73 -1.01 -14.38 -1.48
CA GLU A 73 -2.07 -15.38 -1.38
C GLU A 73 -1.61 -16.63 -0.61
N GLU A 74 -0.43 -17.16 -0.94
CA GLU A 74 0.15 -18.34 -0.27
C GLU A 74 0.37 -18.10 1.23
N ARG A 75 0.82 -16.89 1.59
CA ARG A 75 1.08 -16.48 2.97
C ARG A 75 -0.17 -15.97 3.68
N LYS A 76 -1.30 -15.85 2.96
CA LYS A 76 -2.56 -15.23 3.43
C LYS A 76 -2.33 -13.87 4.07
N ALA A 77 -1.40 -13.10 3.51
CA ALA A 77 -1.00 -11.80 4.03
C ALA A 77 -1.99 -10.72 3.57
N GLU A 78 -2.26 -9.74 4.44
CA GLU A 78 -3.13 -8.61 4.11
C GLU A 78 -2.49 -7.70 3.04
N THR A 79 -1.17 -7.56 3.08
CA THR A 79 -0.37 -6.72 2.18
C THR A 79 0.80 -7.48 1.57
N ILE A 80 1.32 -6.99 0.44
CA ILE A 80 2.54 -7.53 -0.18
C ILE A 80 3.74 -7.03 0.64
N ASP A 81 4.68 -7.93 0.96
CA ASP A 81 5.97 -7.56 1.53
C ASP A 81 7.09 -7.79 0.50
N VAL A 82 7.79 -6.70 0.17
CA VAL A 82 8.88 -6.67 -0.80
C VAL A 82 10.09 -7.48 -0.33
N ALA A 83 10.26 -7.68 0.98
CA ALA A 83 11.34 -8.49 1.53
C ALA A 83 11.28 -9.95 1.07
N TRP A 84 10.10 -10.46 0.66
CA TRP A 84 9.97 -11.79 0.07
C TRP A 84 10.82 -11.95 -1.19
N LEU A 85 11.12 -10.87 -1.92
CA LEU A 85 11.97 -10.93 -3.12
C LEU A 85 13.38 -11.48 -2.88
N LYS A 86 13.83 -11.60 -1.62
CA LYS A 86 15.06 -12.34 -1.28
C LYS A 86 14.97 -13.83 -1.64
N GLU A 87 13.77 -14.39 -1.69
CA GLU A 87 13.49 -15.79 -2.05
C GLU A 87 13.19 -15.97 -3.55
N TYR A 88 12.94 -14.88 -4.28
CA TYR A 88 12.56 -14.91 -5.68
C TYR A 88 13.70 -15.43 -6.57
N LYS A 89 13.41 -16.47 -7.35
CA LYS A 89 14.30 -17.01 -8.38
C LYS A 89 13.66 -16.78 -9.75
N PRO A 90 14.30 -16.02 -10.65
CA PRO A 90 13.73 -15.77 -11.97
C PRO A 90 13.58 -17.10 -12.72
N PRO A 91 12.45 -17.32 -13.40
CA PRO A 91 12.29 -18.50 -14.24
C PRO A 91 13.36 -18.50 -15.33
N LYS A 92 13.94 -19.68 -15.62
CA LYS A 92 14.82 -19.83 -16.79
C LYS A 92 13.99 -19.47 -18.03
N LYS A 93 14.47 -18.51 -18.83
CA LYS A 93 13.79 -17.99 -20.02
C LYS A 93 13.21 -19.14 -20.84
N GLY A 94 11.88 -19.26 -20.89
CA GLY A 94 11.23 -20.32 -21.69
C GLY A 94 9.81 -20.73 -21.29
N LYS A 95 9.30 -20.41 -20.10
CA LYS A 95 7.91 -20.70 -19.73
C LYS A 95 7.16 -19.42 -19.41
N LYS A 96 6.39 -18.92 -20.39
CA LYS A 96 5.25 -18.04 -20.14
C LYS A 96 4.15 -18.95 -19.60
N GLU A 97 3.86 -18.86 -18.30
CA GLU A 97 2.66 -19.50 -17.76
C GLU A 97 1.47 -18.56 -18.00
N ASP A 98 0.45 -19.11 -18.65
CA ASP A 98 -0.76 -18.43 -19.09
C ASP A 98 -1.62 -17.93 -17.92
N LYS A 99 -2.20 -16.74 -18.13
CA LYS A 99 -3.16 -16.01 -17.27
C LYS A 99 -4.40 -16.87 -16.91
N PRO A 100 -5.08 -16.60 -15.77
CA PRO A 100 -6.10 -15.55 -15.80
C PRO A 100 -6.07 -14.55 -14.64
N GLN A 101 -6.37 -13.32 -15.06
CA GLN A 101 -6.62 -12.08 -14.34
C GLN A 101 -8.08 -12.02 -13.90
N LYS A 102 -8.38 -11.89 -12.60
CA LYS A 102 -9.60 -11.19 -12.11
C LYS A 102 -9.56 -10.95 -10.59
N ASP A 103 -9.19 -9.74 -10.16
CA ASP A 103 -10.02 -9.00 -9.20
C ASP A 103 -9.68 -7.51 -9.33
N GLN A 104 -10.50 -6.81 -10.11
CA GLN A 104 -10.52 -5.36 -10.13
C GLN A 104 -11.28 -4.93 -8.89
N GLY A 105 -10.58 -4.26 -7.98
CA GLY A 105 -11.14 -3.68 -6.77
C GLY A 105 -12.47 -2.99 -7.03
N LYS A 106 -13.50 -3.47 -6.31
CA LYS A 106 -14.79 -2.80 -6.17
C LYS A 106 -14.55 -1.46 -5.46
N GLN A 107 -14.30 -0.41 -6.23
CA GLN A 107 -14.52 0.96 -5.78
C GLN A 107 -16.03 1.16 -5.59
N GLU A 108 -16.48 1.05 -4.35
CA GLU A 108 -17.84 1.40 -3.97
C GLU A 108 -17.98 2.92 -3.97
N LYS A 109 -18.39 3.47 -5.12
CA LYS A 109 -18.92 4.83 -5.22
C LYS A 109 -20.19 4.91 -4.38
N LYS A 110 -20.14 5.52 -3.19
CA LYS A 110 -21.35 5.96 -2.47
C LYS A 110 -21.88 7.23 -3.17
N PRO A 111 -23.10 7.24 -3.73
CA PRO A 111 -23.66 8.45 -4.32
C PRO A 111 -24.11 9.40 -3.20
N THR A 112 -23.58 10.62 -3.23
CA THR A 112 -24.14 11.77 -2.53
C THR A 112 -25.50 12.08 -3.13
N LYS A 113 -26.58 11.90 -2.36
CA LYS A 113 -27.91 12.36 -2.75
C LYS A 113 -28.07 13.82 -2.28
N SER A 114 -28.03 14.73 -3.25
CA SER A 114 -28.45 16.12 -3.19
C SER A 114 -29.81 16.23 -3.90
N GLY A 115 -30.73 17.07 -3.38
CA GLY A 115 -32.05 17.38 -3.95
C GLY A 115 -33.13 16.34 -3.63
N ASN A 116 -34.32 16.71 -3.15
CA ASN A 116 -35.12 17.90 -3.42
C ASN A 116 -35.84 18.37 -2.15
#